data_AF-A0A3D2U6E0-F1
#
_entry.id   AF-A0A3D2U6E0-F1
#
_cell.length_a   1.000
_cell.length_b   1.000
_cell.length_c   1.000
_cell.angle_alpha   90.00
_cell.angle_beta   90.00
_cell.angle_gamma   90.00
#
_symmetry.space_group_name_H-M   'P 1'
#
loop_
_entity.id
_entity.type
_entity.pdbx_description
1 polymer ?
#
loop_
_entity_poly.entity_id
_entity_poly.type
_entity_poly.pdbx_seq_one_letter_code
_entity_poly.pdbx_strand_id
1 'polypeptide(L)'
;TGRAAGLLGQLRGTPAATRMLMDGVKVVAQLEERTGVEIFVQTGSLRVAETPERAGEIRDLVEMGRQIGFDIDHLTIDEVAQRLPYMQTDDLLDACYCPTDGHLQPAELVSAYLTIGREQGVVYRSGCPVRDLEFSGGRVCGVVTDQGTISTRVVINAAGPWSYLVAGLADAPLQTAALGHVYLTTRPDDRHPVDRLSPAIRDRHLRLYSRPESGGLIVGRYGSEVVQHDMGSLPDDFDMSGLSVRPDDLHVALLIDATKKRFPWIDERTPMTITRGIMTFTPDGKPLCGKRTDIDGLFHCSGFCGHGIVQSPVIGVIMADLVLDGHTDYDIEAIHSDRFFEHPELQTRPDIEAACGQMQAAYYGRIEDGGVGSTDNTSEGEPTT
;
A
#
# COMPACT_ATOMS: atom_id res chain seq x y z
N THR A 1 7.02 -0.20 -6.23
CA THR A 1 7.26 -1.67 -6.26
C THR A 1 8.68 -2.05 -5.86
N GLY A 2 9.73 -1.61 -6.55
CA GLY A 2 11.12 -2.04 -6.30
C GLY A 2 11.74 -1.70 -4.93
N ARG A 3 11.01 -1.02 -4.04
CA ARG A 3 11.42 -0.72 -2.66
C ARG A 3 10.40 -1.20 -1.61
N ALA A 4 9.33 -1.87 -2.00
CA ALA A 4 8.25 -2.22 -1.08
C ALA A 4 8.70 -3.28 -0.06
N ALA A 5 8.20 -3.17 1.18
CA ALA A 5 8.46 -4.18 2.21
C ALA A 5 7.71 -5.49 1.96
N GLY A 6 6.62 -5.49 1.17
CA GLY A 6 5.93 -6.72 0.76
C GLY A 6 4.97 -7.33 1.78
N LEU A 7 4.70 -6.68 2.91
CA LEU A 7 3.74 -7.21 3.90
C LEU A 7 2.37 -7.46 3.28
N LEU A 8 1.85 -8.67 3.50
CA LEU A 8 0.51 -9.08 3.11
C LEU A 8 -0.30 -9.29 4.40
N GLY A 9 -1.22 -8.37 4.65
CA GLY A 9 -2.34 -8.61 5.56
C GLY A 9 -3.63 -8.53 4.78
N GLN A 10 -4.50 -9.53 4.92
CA GLN A 10 -5.79 -9.60 4.21
C GLN A 10 -6.87 -8.80 4.92
N LEU A 11 -6.87 -8.79 6.26
CA LEU A 11 -7.88 -8.10 7.06
C LEU A 11 -7.93 -6.58 6.75
N ARG A 12 -9.11 -6.06 6.43
CA ARG A 12 -9.41 -4.64 6.21
C ARG A 12 -10.62 -4.24 7.05
N GLY A 13 -10.86 -2.94 7.21
CA GLY A 13 -11.99 -2.41 7.98
C GLY A 13 -13.38 -2.78 7.43
N THR A 14 -13.46 -3.38 6.23
CA THR A 14 -14.74 -3.86 5.66
C THR A 14 -14.67 -5.32 5.21
N PRO A 15 -15.81 -6.05 5.26
CA PRO A 15 -15.93 -7.40 4.71
C PRO A 15 -15.53 -7.50 3.24
N ALA A 16 -16.02 -6.58 2.39
CA ALA A 16 -15.77 -6.60 0.95
C ALA A 16 -14.27 -6.47 0.63
N ALA A 17 -13.59 -5.52 1.27
CA ALA A 17 -12.15 -5.32 1.08
C ALA A 17 -11.32 -6.50 1.61
N THR A 18 -11.77 -7.15 2.68
CA THR A 18 -11.10 -8.35 3.22
C THR A 18 -11.25 -9.54 2.26
N ARG A 19 -12.47 -9.81 1.76
CA ARG A 19 -12.70 -10.88 0.77
C ARG A 19 -11.88 -10.66 -0.50
N MET A 20 -11.82 -9.42 -0.99
CA MET A 20 -11.00 -9.05 -2.14
C MET A 20 -9.53 -9.47 -1.93
N LEU A 21 -8.96 -9.30 -0.74
CA LEU A 21 -7.58 -9.71 -0.49
C LEU A 21 -7.40 -11.21 -0.28
N MET A 22 -8.41 -11.91 0.24
CA MET A 22 -8.42 -13.38 0.29
C MET A 22 -8.37 -13.97 -1.13
N ASP A 23 -9.09 -13.38 -2.08
CA ASP A 23 -9.03 -13.79 -3.47
C ASP A 23 -7.67 -13.46 -4.11
N GLY A 24 -7.00 -12.40 -3.66
CA GLY A 24 -5.65 -12.05 -4.09
C GLY A 24 -4.62 -13.11 -3.76
N VAL A 25 -4.72 -13.73 -2.58
CA VAL A 25 -3.86 -14.86 -2.21
C VAL A 25 -4.05 -16.04 -3.16
N LYS A 26 -5.29 -16.32 -3.58
CA LYS A 26 -5.58 -17.39 -4.56
C LYS A 26 -4.97 -17.08 -5.93
N VAL A 27 -5.05 -15.83 -6.37
CA VAL A 27 -4.41 -15.39 -7.63
C VAL A 27 -2.89 -15.57 -7.54
N VAL A 28 -2.27 -15.19 -6.42
CA VAL A 28 -0.83 -15.41 -6.22
C VAL A 28 -0.48 -16.90 -6.29
N ALA A 29 -1.23 -17.77 -5.62
CA ALA A 29 -0.98 -19.21 -5.67
C ALA A 29 -1.03 -19.77 -7.11
N GLN A 30 -1.95 -19.27 -7.95
CA GLN A 30 -2.01 -19.63 -9.37
C GLN A 30 -0.79 -19.13 -10.16
N LEU A 31 -0.24 -17.95 -9.82
CA LEU A 31 0.99 -17.44 -10.44
C LEU A 31 2.19 -18.31 -10.05
N GLU A 32 2.29 -18.72 -8.80
CA GLU A 32 3.35 -19.62 -8.31
C GLU A 32 3.29 -20.98 -9.02
N GLU A 33 2.10 -21.57 -9.14
CA GLU A 33 1.91 -22.84 -9.86
C GLU A 33 2.37 -22.75 -11.31
N ARG A 34 2.04 -21.64 -11.99
CA ARG A 34 2.39 -21.44 -13.41
C ARG A 34 3.87 -21.15 -13.64
N THR A 35 4.53 -20.49 -12.70
CA THR A 35 5.91 -20.01 -12.89
C THR A 35 6.96 -20.84 -12.15
N GLY A 36 6.55 -21.62 -11.15
CA GLY A 36 7.45 -22.36 -10.27
C GLY A 36 8.27 -21.49 -9.32
N VAL A 37 7.89 -20.22 -9.13
CA VAL A 37 8.58 -19.26 -8.26
C VAL A 37 7.78 -19.09 -6.96
N GLU A 38 8.44 -19.17 -5.81
CA GLU A 38 7.84 -18.79 -4.51
C GLU A 38 7.73 -17.25 -4.46
N ILE A 39 6.50 -16.76 -4.41
CA ILE A 39 6.11 -15.35 -4.33
C ILE A 39 5.59 -15.04 -2.93
N PHE A 40 4.80 -15.93 -2.32
CA PHE A 40 4.16 -15.74 -1.02
C PHE A 40 4.80 -16.62 0.05
N VAL A 41 5.21 -15.98 1.14
CA VAL A 41 5.68 -16.67 2.35
C VAL A 41 4.63 -16.46 3.44
N GLN A 42 3.90 -17.53 3.77
CA GLN A 42 2.82 -17.52 4.75
C GLN A 42 3.35 -17.58 6.18
N THR A 43 3.77 -16.43 6.71
CA THR A 43 4.26 -16.30 8.10
C THR A 43 3.14 -16.09 9.12
N GLY A 44 1.92 -15.80 8.65
CA GLY A 44 0.88 -15.17 9.44
C GLY A 44 1.20 -13.71 9.78
N SER A 45 0.25 -13.03 10.41
CA SER A 45 0.45 -11.68 10.95
C SER A 45 -0.27 -11.47 12.27
N LEU A 46 0.29 -10.60 13.12
CA LEU A 46 -0.25 -10.17 14.39
C LEU A 46 -0.65 -8.69 14.32
N ARG A 47 -1.77 -8.36 14.94
CA ARG A 47 -2.07 -6.99 15.38
C ARG A 47 -1.98 -6.96 16.90
N VAL A 48 -1.35 -5.94 17.45
CA VAL A 48 -1.18 -5.76 18.90
C VAL A 48 -1.76 -4.42 19.35
N ALA A 49 -2.19 -4.35 20.60
CA ALA A 49 -2.79 -3.17 21.20
C ALA A 49 -2.21 -2.85 22.57
N GLU A 50 -1.70 -1.62 22.74
CA GLU A 50 -1.27 -1.07 24.04
C GLU A 50 -2.35 -0.27 24.78
N THR A 51 -3.46 0.06 24.10
CA THR A 51 -4.53 0.90 24.69
C THR A 51 -5.90 0.23 24.62
N PRO A 52 -6.84 0.58 25.53
CA PRO A 52 -8.18 0.02 25.52
C PRO A 52 -8.93 0.25 24.19
N GLU A 53 -8.69 1.40 23.54
CA GLU A 53 -9.29 1.74 22.25
C GLU A 53 -8.77 0.81 21.15
N ARG A 54 -7.46 0.54 21.12
CA ARG A 54 -6.85 -0.40 20.17
C ARG A 54 -7.27 -1.84 20.43
N ALA A 55 -7.45 -2.22 21.69
CA ALA A 55 -8.02 -3.52 22.03
C ALA A 55 -9.48 -3.65 21.57
N GLY A 56 -10.27 -2.56 21.65
CA GLY A 56 -11.61 -2.48 21.07
C GLY A 56 -11.61 -2.73 19.57
N GLU A 57 -10.77 -2.01 18.84
CA GLU A 57 -10.58 -2.20 17.40
C GLU A 57 -10.20 -3.65 17.04
N ILE A 58 -9.30 -4.28 17.81
CA ILE A 58 -8.95 -5.70 17.59
C ILE A 58 -10.19 -6.61 17.75
N ARG A 59 -11.00 -6.44 18.79
CA ARG A 59 -12.20 -7.26 19.01
C ARG A 59 -13.19 -7.14 17.86
N ASP A 60 -13.47 -5.92 17.41
CA ASP A 60 -14.40 -5.66 16.30
C ASP A 60 -13.91 -6.34 15.01
N LEU A 61 -12.59 -6.28 14.75
CA LEU A 61 -11.97 -6.91 13.59
C LEU A 61 -12.00 -8.45 13.67
N VAL A 62 -11.78 -9.04 14.84
CA VAL A 62 -11.88 -10.49 15.04
C VAL A 62 -13.33 -10.96 14.82
N GLU A 63 -14.30 -10.22 15.35
CA GLU A 63 -15.72 -10.53 15.14
C GLU A 63 -16.09 -10.46 13.64
N MET A 64 -15.76 -9.36 12.97
CA MET A 64 -16.02 -9.17 11.54
C MET A 64 -15.35 -10.27 10.70
N GLY A 65 -14.07 -10.55 10.97
CA GLY A 65 -13.31 -11.58 10.26
C GLY A 65 -13.97 -12.95 10.37
N ARG A 66 -14.36 -13.35 11.58
CA ARG A 66 -15.07 -14.63 11.83
C ARG A 66 -16.40 -14.70 11.10
N GLN A 67 -17.18 -13.62 11.10
CA GLN A 67 -18.47 -13.55 10.40
C GLN A 67 -18.33 -13.81 8.89
N ILE A 68 -17.20 -13.43 8.29
CA ILE A 68 -16.97 -13.63 6.85
C ILE A 68 -16.20 -14.91 6.51
N GLY A 69 -15.84 -15.71 7.52
CA GLY A 69 -15.04 -16.93 7.36
C GLY A 69 -13.54 -16.67 7.16
N PHE A 70 -13.05 -15.49 7.56
CA PHE A 70 -11.61 -15.21 7.60
C PHE A 70 -10.99 -15.84 8.84
N ASP A 71 -9.87 -16.53 8.68
CA ASP A 71 -9.16 -17.20 9.78
C ASP A 71 -8.43 -16.15 10.63
N ILE A 72 -9.02 -15.86 11.78
CA ILE A 72 -8.52 -14.89 12.77
C ILE A 72 -8.97 -15.29 14.17
N ASP A 73 -8.05 -15.18 15.13
CA ASP A 73 -8.36 -15.36 16.55
C ASP A 73 -7.56 -14.40 17.42
N HIS A 74 -8.03 -14.20 18.66
CA HIS A 74 -7.22 -13.60 19.71
C HIS A 74 -6.08 -14.54 20.08
N LEU A 75 -4.98 -13.94 20.49
CA LEU A 75 -3.80 -14.65 20.97
C LEU A 75 -3.44 -14.08 22.34
N THR A 76 -3.16 -14.96 23.31
CA THR A 76 -2.74 -14.47 24.63
C THR A 76 -1.38 -13.80 24.53
N ILE A 77 -1.09 -12.84 25.42
CA ILE A 77 0.21 -12.13 25.40
C ILE A 77 1.38 -13.10 25.62
N ASP A 78 1.19 -14.15 26.42
CA ASP A 78 2.19 -15.21 26.60
C ASP A 78 2.48 -15.97 25.30
N GLU A 79 1.44 -16.28 24.50
CA GLU A 79 1.61 -16.91 23.20
C GLU A 79 2.29 -15.95 22.20
N VAL A 80 2.03 -14.64 22.29
CA VAL A 80 2.72 -13.62 21.48
C VAL A 80 4.20 -13.62 21.82
N ALA A 81 4.55 -13.58 23.11
CA ALA A 81 5.92 -13.60 23.60
C ALA A 81 6.67 -14.89 23.20
N GLN A 82 5.98 -16.03 23.18
CA GLN A 82 6.56 -17.30 22.71
C GLN A 82 6.85 -17.29 21.20
N ARG A 83 5.98 -16.68 20.39
CA ARG A 83 6.16 -16.59 18.92
C ARG A 83 7.20 -15.56 18.52
N LEU A 84 7.33 -14.49 19.30
CA LEU A 84 8.22 -13.36 19.03
C LEU A 84 9.07 -13.05 20.28
N PRO A 85 10.00 -13.94 20.68
CA PRO A 85 10.78 -13.79 21.92
C PRO A 85 11.73 -12.58 21.91
N TYR A 86 11.93 -11.97 20.75
CA TYR A 86 12.73 -10.76 20.55
C TYR A 86 11.90 -9.46 20.60
N MET A 87 10.59 -9.56 20.89
CA MET A 87 9.66 -8.44 20.96
C MET A 87 9.26 -8.15 22.40
N GLN A 88 9.18 -6.87 22.77
CA GLN A 88 8.61 -6.44 24.05
C GLN A 88 7.09 -6.68 24.02
N THR A 89 6.53 -7.27 25.08
CA THR A 89 5.10 -7.59 25.17
C THR A 89 4.43 -7.16 26.46
N ASP A 90 5.18 -6.71 27.47
CA ASP A 90 4.65 -6.41 28.82
C ASP A 90 3.62 -5.26 28.85
N ASP A 91 3.62 -4.42 27.81
CA ASP A 91 2.73 -3.28 27.64
C ASP A 91 1.45 -3.61 26.84
N LEU A 92 1.33 -4.84 26.32
CA LEU A 92 0.20 -5.24 25.49
C LEU A 92 -1.03 -5.59 26.31
N LEU A 93 -2.18 -5.10 25.86
CA LEU A 93 -3.50 -5.39 26.43
C LEU A 93 -4.27 -6.44 25.63
N ASP A 94 -4.06 -6.51 24.31
CA ASP A 94 -4.74 -7.45 23.43
C ASP A 94 -3.89 -7.71 22.17
N ALA A 95 -4.12 -8.85 21.53
CA ALA A 95 -3.53 -9.23 20.26
C ALA A 95 -4.44 -10.17 19.48
N CYS A 96 -4.43 -10.06 18.16
CA CYS A 96 -5.03 -11.05 17.27
C CYS A 96 -4.05 -11.56 16.22
N TYR A 97 -4.28 -12.78 15.77
CA TYR A 97 -3.43 -13.51 14.83
C TYR A 97 -4.22 -13.96 13.60
N CYS A 98 -3.66 -13.71 12.43
CA CYS A 98 -4.17 -14.11 11.13
C CYS A 98 -3.18 -15.11 10.51
N PRO A 99 -3.39 -16.44 10.59
CA PRO A 99 -2.43 -17.43 10.09
C PRO A 99 -2.31 -17.47 8.57
N THR A 100 -3.31 -16.97 7.84
CA THR A 100 -3.32 -16.94 6.36
C THR A 100 -2.57 -15.75 5.77
N ASP A 101 -2.12 -14.82 6.62
CA ASP A 101 -1.33 -13.66 6.21
C ASP A 101 0.16 -14.02 6.00
N GLY A 102 0.95 -13.04 5.55
CA GLY A 102 2.40 -13.20 5.46
C GLY A 102 3.06 -12.05 4.72
N HIS A 103 3.92 -12.36 3.76
CA HIS A 103 4.49 -11.36 2.88
C HIS A 103 4.71 -11.89 1.46
N LEU A 104 4.50 -10.99 0.49
CA LEU A 104 4.84 -11.21 -0.90
C LEU A 104 6.25 -10.69 -1.17
N GLN A 105 7.00 -11.41 -1.97
CA GLN A 105 8.29 -11.00 -2.51
C GLN A 105 8.05 -10.12 -3.76
N PRO A 106 8.25 -8.79 -3.68
CA PRO A 106 7.79 -7.89 -4.75
C PRO A 106 8.46 -8.10 -6.10
N ALA A 107 9.75 -8.48 -6.12
CA ALA A 107 10.48 -8.68 -7.36
C ALA A 107 10.01 -9.94 -8.09
N GLU A 108 9.70 -10.98 -7.34
CA GLU A 108 9.23 -12.30 -7.74
C GLU A 108 7.81 -12.18 -8.29
N LEU A 109 6.94 -11.42 -7.62
CA LEU A 109 5.60 -11.09 -8.11
C LEU A 109 5.66 -10.39 -9.48
N VAL A 110 6.50 -9.36 -9.62
CA VAL A 110 6.69 -8.65 -10.90
C VAL A 110 7.28 -9.58 -11.95
N SER A 111 8.28 -10.38 -11.59
CA SER A 111 8.91 -11.33 -12.50
C SER A 111 7.89 -12.35 -13.04
N ALA A 112 6.99 -12.84 -12.20
CA ALA A 112 5.90 -13.72 -12.59
C ALA A 112 4.94 -13.04 -13.59
N TYR A 113 4.51 -11.81 -13.31
CA TYR A 113 3.69 -11.03 -14.25
C TYR A 113 4.38 -10.82 -15.60
N LEU A 114 5.68 -10.46 -15.61
CA LEU A 114 6.44 -10.25 -16.84
C LEU A 114 6.63 -11.55 -17.62
N THR A 115 6.90 -12.65 -16.95
CA THR A 115 7.10 -13.97 -17.57
C THR A 115 5.83 -14.42 -18.25
N ILE A 116 4.72 -14.47 -17.50
CA ILE A 116 3.41 -14.85 -18.03
C ILE A 116 2.97 -13.89 -19.14
N GLY A 117 3.12 -12.58 -18.96
CA GLY A 117 2.73 -11.62 -19.98
C GLY A 117 3.49 -11.81 -21.29
N ARG A 118 4.81 -12.07 -21.24
CA ARG A 118 5.61 -12.35 -22.45
C ARG A 118 5.13 -13.62 -23.16
N GLU A 119 4.82 -14.68 -22.40
CA GLU A 119 4.26 -15.92 -22.97
C GLU A 119 2.92 -15.69 -23.67
N GLN A 120 2.13 -14.73 -23.19
CA GLN A 120 0.86 -14.32 -23.80
C GLN A 120 1.02 -13.22 -24.88
N GLY A 121 2.25 -12.86 -25.26
CA GLY A 121 2.53 -11.90 -26.33
C GLY A 121 2.52 -10.42 -25.91
N VAL A 122 2.52 -10.12 -24.62
CA VAL A 122 2.66 -8.74 -24.12
C VAL A 122 4.04 -8.18 -24.46
N VAL A 123 4.07 -6.99 -25.05
CA VAL A 123 5.30 -6.28 -25.40
C VAL A 123 5.65 -5.28 -24.30
N TYR A 124 6.83 -5.44 -23.69
CA TYR A 124 7.34 -4.52 -22.67
C TYR A 124 8.39 -3.59 -23.27
N ARG A 125 8.20 -2.27 -23.12
CA ARG A 125 9.16 -1.24 -23.56
C ARG A 125 9.60 -0.39 -22.38
N SER A 126 10.74 -0.72 -21.77
CA SER A 126 11.41 0.12 -20.77
C SER A 126 12.19 1.25 -21.44
N GLY A 127 12.47 2.34 -20.71
CA GLY A 127 13.17 3.51 -21.29
C GLY A 127 12.36 4.19 -22.40
N CYS A 128 11.02 4.13 -22.29
CA CYS A 128 10.07 4.65 -23.26
C CYS A 128 9.04 5.54 -22.54
N PRO A 129 9.46 6.72 -22.03
CA PRO A 129 8.57 7.61 -21.30
C PRO A 129 7.42 8.09 -22.21
N VAL A 130 6.24 8.20 -21.61
CA VAL A 130 5.07 8.81 -22.25
C VAL A 130 5.25 10.31 -22.24
N ARG A 131 5.10 10.95 -23.40
CA ARG A 131 5.23 12.40 -23.58
C ARG A 131 3.88 13.09 -23.70
N ASP A 132 2.92 12.44 -24.36
CA ASP A 132 1.60 12.99 -24.61
C ASP A 132 0.58 11.88 -24.88
N LEU A 133 -0.71 12.22 -24.88
CA LEU A 133 -1.82 11.37 -25.27
C LEU A 133 -2.56 12.00 -26.46
N GLU A 134 -2.84 11.20 -27.48
CA GLU A 134 -3.63 11.66 -28.63
C GLU A 134 -5.10 11.33 -28.42
N PHE A 135 -5.98 12.28 -28.78
CA PHE A 135 -7.43 12.14 -28.65
C PHE A 135 -8.15 12.41 -29.97
N SER A 136 -9.24 11.67 -30.21
CA SER A 136 -10.14 11.87 -31.35
C SER A 136 -11.58 11.66 -30.90
N GLY A 137 -12.41 12.69 -31.03
CA GLY A 137 -13.84 12.62 -30.66
C GLY A 137 -14.08 12.29 -29.18
N GLY A 138 -13.25 12.81 -28.26
CA GLY A 138 -13.36 12.54 -26.83
C GLY A 138 -12.86 11.15 -26.39
N ARG A 139 -12.21 10.41 -27.29
CA ARG A 139 -11.61 9.10 -27.01
C ARG A 139 -10.09 9.14 -27.20
N VAL A 140 -9.35 8.42 -26.36
CA VAL A 140 -7.91 8.21 -26.59
C VAL A 140 -7.67 7.38 -27.85
N CYS A 141 -6.75 7.83 -28.71
CA CYS A 141 -6.38 7.15 -29.96
C CYS A 141 -4.88 6.84 -30.09
N GLY A 142 -4.04 7.35 -29.19
CA GLY A 142 -2.61 7.10 -29.22
C GLY A 142 -1.86 7.56 -27.96
N VAL A 143 -0.66 7.02 -27.80
CA VAL A 143 0.32 7.42 -26.77
C VAL A 143 1.58 7.88 -27.48
N VAL A 144 1.99 9.13 -27.25
CA VAL A 144 3.18 9.73 -27.86
C VAL A 144 4.41 9.43 -27.01
N THR A 145 5.47 8.97 -27.65
CA THR A 145 6.77 8.68 -27.01
C THR A 145 7.90 9.18 -27.89
N ASP A 146 9.12 9.25 -27.34
CA ASP A 146 10.33 9.60 -28.12
C ASP A 146 10.67 8.54 -29.20
N GLN A 147 10.07 7.35 -29.11
CA GLN A 147 10.23 6.25 -30.06
C GLN A 147 9.08 6.18 -31.08
N GLY A 148 8.25 7.21 -31.15
CA GLY A 148 7.08 7.33 -32.01
C GLY A 148 5.75 7.11 -31.27
N THR A 149 4.65 7.34 -31.99
CA THR A 149 3.29 7.17 -31.44
C THR A 149 2.86 5.71 -31.49
N ILE A 150 2.30 5.23 -30.37
CA ILE A 150 1.65 3.92 -30.27
C ILE A 150 0.15 4.14 -30.42
N SER A 151 -0.43 3.73 -31.55
CA SER A 151 -1.89 3.81 -31.75
C SER A 151 -2.60 2.78 -30.87
N THR A 152 -3.60 3.24 -30.11
CA THR A 152 -4.37 2.41 -29.18
C THR A 152 -5.76 3.00 -28.96
N ARG A 153 -6.72 2.17 -28.56
CA ARG A 153 -8.06 2.61 -28.13
C ARG A 153 -8.21 2.68 -26.62
N VAL A 154 -7.25 2.13 -25.88
CA VAL A 154 -7.28 2.02 -24.42
C VAL A 154 -5.91 2.40 -23.87
N VAL A 155 -5.91 3.22 -22.83
CA VAL A 155 -4.73 3.58 -22.03
C VAL A 155 -5.06 3.40 -20.56
N ILE A 156 -4.20 2.68 -19.84
CA ILE A 156 -4.30 2.51 -18.38
C ILE A 156 -3.13 3.26 -17.74
N ASN A 157 -3.43 4.34 -17.02
CA ASN A 157 -2.45 5.07 -16.22
C ASN A 157 -2.19 4.33 -14.89
N ALA A 158 -1.15 3.50 -14.91
CA ALA A 158 -0.61 2.78 -13.74
C ALA A 158 0.77 3.33 -13.31
N ALA A 159 1.02 4.63 -13.52
CA ALA A 159 2.35 5.24 -13.40
C ALA A 159 2.80 5.54 -11.95
N GLY A 160 2.18 4.92 -10.94
CA GLY A 160 2.60 5.04 -9.54
C GLY A 160 2.71 6.51 -9.10
N PRO A 161 3.84 6.96 -8.51
CA PRO A 161 3.99 8.35 -8.08
C PRO A 161 3.90 9.39 -9.22
N TRP A 162 4.11 8.99 -10.48
CA TRP A 162 3.97 9.86 -11.65
C TRP A 162 2.54 9.89 -12.20
N SER A 163 1.57 9.21 -11.59
CA SER A 163 0.22 9.10 -12.16
C SER A 163 -0.48 10.44 -12.34
N TYR A 164 -0.23 11.43 -11.49
CA TYR A 164 -0.79 12.77 -11.64
C TYR A 164 -0.23 13.52 -12.85
N LEU A 165 1.03 13.28 -13.22
CA LEU A 165 1.65 13.88 -14.41
C LEU A 165 1.05 13.29 -15.69
N VAL A 166 0.89 11.97 -15.73
CA VAL A 166 0.25 11.29 -16.86
C VAL A 166 -1.21 11.72 -17.01
N ALA A 167 -1.93 11.92 -15.90
CA ALA A 167 -3.29 12.44 -15.94
C ALA A 167 -3.35 13.90 -16.45
N GLY A 168 -2.34 14.70 -16.10
CA GLY A 168 -2.17 16.06 -16.62
C GLY A 168 -2.02 16.15 -18.14
N LEU A 169 -1.53 15.10 -18.83
CA LEU A 169 -1.49 15.04 -20.30
C LEU A 169 -2.89 14.98 -20.94
N ALA A 170 -3.90 14.65 -20.15
CA ALA A 170 -5.30 14.60 -20.57
C ALA A 170 -6.11 15.80 -20.06
N ASP A 171 -5.45 16.82 -19.49
CA ASP A 171 -6.08 17.94 -18.76
C ASP A 171 -7.09 17.48 -17.67
N ALA A 172 -6.86 16.27 -17.13
CA ALA A 172 -7.73 15.63 -16.15
C ALA A 172 -6.97 15.40 -14.84
N PRO A 173 -7.25 16.18 -13.77
CA PRO A 173 -6.56 16.00 -12.51
C PRO A 173 -6.89 14.63 -11.91
N LEU A 174 -5.84 13.92 -11.47
CA LEU A 174 -5.95 12.70 -10.69
C LEU A 174 -5.49 12.98 -9.25
N GLN A 175 -6.39 12.76 -8.29
CA GLN A 175 -6.24 13.10 -6.87
C GLN A 175 -5.22 12.17 -6.17
N THR A 176 -3.96 12.30 -6.55
CA THR A 176 -2.83 11.51 -6.03
C THR A 176 -1.68 12.41 -5.61
N ALA A 177 -0.93 12.04 -4.58
CA ALA A 177 0.33 12.70 -4.22
C ALA A 177 1.47 11.68 -4.00
N ALA A 178 2.68 12.12 -4.31
CA ALA A 178 3.90 11.34 -4.15
C ALA A 178 4.53 11.64 -2.79
N LEU A 179 4.42 10.69 -1.85
CA LEU A 179 4.83 10.89 -0.46
C LEU A 179 5.92 9.89 -0.05
N GLY A 180 6.88 10.36 0.73
CA GLY A 180 8.02 9.59 1.21
C GLY A 180 7.65 8.57 2.29
N HIS A 181 8.40 7.48 2.33
CA HIS A 181 8.31 6.44 3.35
C HIS A 181 9.68 5.85 3.65
N VAL A 182 9.92 5.49 4.92
CA VAL A 182 11.18 4.89 5.36
C VAL A 182 10.95 3.61 6.15
N TYR A 183 11.84 2.65 5.98
CA TYR A 183 11.97 1.49 6.84
C TYR A 183 13.43 1.12 7.04
N LEU A 184 13.72 0.43 8.14
CA LEU A 184 15.01 -0.17 8.43
C LEU A 184 14.97 -1.67 8.14
N THR A 185 16.14 -2.24 7.86
CA THR A 185 16.36 -3.68 7.76
C THR A 185 17.57 -4.02 8.62
N THR A 186 17.37 -4.75 9.71
CA THR A 186 18.48 -5.18 10.56
C THR A 186 19.25 -6.33 9.92
N ARG A 187 20.53 -6.45 10.28
CA ARG A 187 21.29 -7.67 9.99
C ARG A 187 20.93 -8.77 11.02
N PRO A 188 21.19 -10.05 10.69
CA PRO A 188 21.10 -11.12 11.68
C PRO A 188 21.90 -10.82 12.95
N ASP A 189 21.31 -11.13 14.10
CA ASP A 189 21.95 -11.05 15.41
C ASP A 189 21.69 -12.36 16.18
N ASP A 190 22.76 -13.12 16.46
CA ASP A 190 22.66 -14.42 17.14
C ASP A 190 22.08 -14.31 18.56
N ARG A 191 22.09 -13.13 19.18
CA ARG A 191 21.49 -12.87 20.49
C ARG A 191 19.97 -12.72 20.41
N HIS A 192 19.45 -12.39 19.24
CA HIS A 192 18.03 -12.15 18.96
C HIS A 192 17.64 -12.87 17.65
N PRO A 193 17.65 -14.22 17.63
CA PRO A 193 17.39 -14.97 16.41
C PRO A 193 15.97 -14.71 15.92
N VAL A 194 15.85 -14.30 14.66
CA VAL A 194 14.57 -14.06 13.98
C VAL A 194 14.31 -15.21 13.01
N ASP A 195 13.26 -15.98 13.24
CA ASP A 195 12.83 -17.04 12.33
C ASP A 195 12.22 -16.43 11.06
N ARG A 196 12.54 -16.98 9.88
CA ARG A 196 11.93 -16.57 8.59
C ARG A 196 10.40 -16.72 8.62
N LEU A 197 9.89 -17.63 9.43
CA LEU A 197 8.47 -17.92 9.59
C LEU A 197 7.82 -17.20 10.77
N SER A 198 8.55 -16.35 11.51
CA SER A 198 7.93 -15.50 12.53
C SER A 198 6.87 -14.58 11.91
N PRO A 199 5.73 -14.36 12.57
CA PRO A 199 4.66 -13.56 12.00
C PRO A 199 5.08 -12.10 11.83
N ALA A 200 4.53 -11.46 10.80
CA ALA A 200 4.60 -10.01 10.68
C ALA A 200 3.81 -9.36 11.82
N ILE A 201 4.17 -8.15 12.22
CA ILE A 201 3.43 -7.39 13.24
C ILE A 201 2.90 -6.07 12.68
N ARG A 202 1.76 -5.64 13.21
CA ARG A 202 1.24 -4.28 13.11
C ARG A 202 0.95 -3.76 14.50
N ASP A 203 1.62 -2.67 14.84
CA ASP A 203 1.44 -1.93 16.08
C ASP A 203 0.99 -0.52 15.68
N ARG A 204 -0.32 -0.27 15.74
CA ARG A 204 -0.88 1.00 15.28
C ARG A 204 -0.64 2.14 16.26
N HIS A 205 -0.46 1.84 17.54
CA HIS A 205 -0.22 2.86 18.55
C HIS A 205 1.19 3.45 18.41
N LEU A 206 2.22 2.62 18.20
CA LEU A 206 3.57 3.06 17.82
C LEU A 206 3.71 3.40 16.33
N ARG A 207 2.67 3.12 15.55
CA ARG A 207 2.60 3.30 14.09
C ARG A 207 3.65 2.50 13.32
N LEU A 208 3.93 1.29 13.78
CA LEU A 208 4.91 0.38 13.22
C LEU A 208 4.27 -0.78 12.46
N TYR A 209 5.02 -1.27 11.48
CA TYR A 209 4.89 -2.63 11.00
C TYR A 209 6.27 -3.29 10.98
N SER A 210 6.30 -4.61 11.11
CA SER A 210 7.55 -5.37 10.98
C SER A 210 7.32 -6.76 10.42
N ARG A 211 8.35 -7.34 9.80
CA ARG A 211 8.39 -8.74 9.38
C ARG A 211 9.83 -9.27 9.38
N PRO A 212 10.02 -10.60 9.43
CA PRO A 212 11.33 -11.20 9.18
C PRO A 212 11.86 -10.88 7.79
N GLU A 213 13.15 -10.62 7.69
CA GLU A 213 13.88 -10.43 6.44
C GLU A 213 15.33 -10.87 6.61
N SER A 214 15.80 -11.82 5.80
CA SER A 214 17.21 -12.22 5.75
C SER A 214 17.86 -12.51 7.11
N GLY A 215 17.10 -13.10 8.06
CA GLY A 215 17.54 -13.41 9.43
C GLY A 215 17.53 -12.24 10.41
N GLY A 216 17.10 -11.06 9.97
CA GLY A 216 16.78 -9.89 10.80
C GLY A 216 15.32 -9.46 10.62
N LEU A 217 15.03 -8.18 10.85
CA LEU A 217 13.69 -7.59 10.70
C LEU A 217 13.71 -6.43 9.72
N ILE A 218 12.68 -6.34 8.88
CA ILE A 218 12.22 -5.06 8.34
C ILE A 218 11.32 -4.41 9.37
N VAL A 219 11.55 -3.13 9.70
CA VAL A 219 10.65 -2.32 10.51
C VAL A 219 10.38 -0.98 9.82
N GLY A 220 9.13 -0.64 9.58
CA GLY A 220 8.73 0.63 8.99
C GLY A 220 7.71 1.39 9.83
N ARG A 221 7.66 2.71 9.66
CA ARG A 221 6.80 3.61 10.44
C ARG A 221 5.99 4.54 9.54
N TYR A 222 4.70 4.69 9.83
CA TYR A 222 3.85 5.72 9.24
C TYR A 222 3.75 6.92 10.19
N GLY A 223 4.65 7.89 10.02
CA GLY A 223 4.72 9.09 10.85
C GLY A 223 3.62 10.11 10.56
N SER A 224 3.42 11.06 11.48
CA SER A 224 2.64 12.28 11.25
C SER A 224 3.38 13.26 10.34
N GLU A 225 4.70 13.14 10.30
CA GLU A 225 5.60 13.94 9.48
C GLU A 225 5.55 13.39 8.06
N VAL A 226 5.17 14.23 7.11
CA VAL A 226 5.03 13.87 5.70
C VAL A 226 6.11 14.55 4.87
N VAL A 227 6.74 13.78 3.99
CA VAL A 227 7.67 14.31 2.98
C VAL A 227 7.00 14.20 1.63
N GLN A 228 6.74 15.33 1.00
CA GLN A 228 6.20 15.37 -0.35
C GLN A 228 7.32 15.42 -1.38
N HIS A 229 7.12 14.74 -2.50
CA HIS A 229 8.03 14.73 -3.63
C HIS A 229 7.36 15.33 -4.86
N ASP A 230 8.01 16.30 -5.49
CA ASP A 230 7.64 16.76 -6.83
C ASP A 230 8.27 15.83 -7.87
N MET A 231 7.46 14.91 -8.40
CA MET A 231 7.91 13.95 -9.39
C MET A 231 8.20 14.58 -10.74
N GLY A 232 7.66 15.77 -11.04
CA GLY A 232 7.91 16.49 -12.28
C GLY A 232 9.28 17.17 -12.32
N SER A 233 9.91 17.36 -11.15
CA SER A 233 11.27 17.90 -11.03
C SER A 233 12.38 16.85 -11.24
N LEU A 234 12.01 15.56 -11.28
CA LEU A 234 12.95 14.46 -11.39
C LEU A 234 13.19 14.09 -12.87
N PRO A 235 14.39 13.60 -13.22
CA PRO A 235 14.67 13.14 -14.59
C PRO A 235 13.87 11.87 -14.92
N ASP A 236 13.64 11.62 -16.21
CA ASP A 236 12.87 10.47 -16.70
C ASP A 236 13.48 9.12 -16.28
N ASP A 237 14.80 9.06 -16.12
CA ASP A 237 15.56 7.87 -15.73
C ASP A 237 15.80 7.78 -14.21
N PHE A 238 15.09 8.59 -13.42
CA PHE A 238 15.18 8.56 -11.97
C PHE A 238 14.91 7.15 -11.42
N ASP A 239 15.89 6.63 -10.67
CA ASP A 239 15.77 5.37 -9.95
C ASP A 239 15.64 5.61 -8.45
N MET A 240 14.53 5.14 -7.86
CA MET A 240 14.31 5.15 -6.41
C MET A 240 15.38 4.33 -5.65
N SER A 241 16.12 3.46 -6.33
CA SER A 241 17.26 2.74 -5.75
C SER A 241 18.41 3.67 -5.32
N GLY A 242 18.50 4.84 -5.95
CA GLY A 242 19.48 5.88 -5.62
C GLY A 242 19.10 6.76 -4.42
N LEU A 243 17.87 6.66 -3.90
CA LEU A 243 17.46 7.45 -2.73
C LEU A 243 18.21 6.99 -1.48
N SER A 244 19.08 7.87 -0.98
CA SER A 244 19.69 7.75 0.33
C SER A 244 18.97 8.61 1.36
N VAL A 245 19.05 8.19 2.61
CA VAL A 245 18.61 8.96 3.77
C VAL A 245 19.77 9.04 4.75
N ARG A 246 19.93 10.21 5.36
CA ARG A 246 21.02 10.42 6.31
C ARG A 246 20.64 9.83 7.67
N PRO A 247 21.60 9.34 8.46
CA PRO A 247 21.32 8.86 9.81
C PRO A 247 20.73 9.93 10.75
N ASP A 248 21.00 11.21 10.49
CA ASP A 248 20.51 12.37 11.25
C ASP A 248 19.14 12.89 10.76
N ASP A 249 18.49 12.18 9.83
CA ASP A 249 17.15 12.52 9.35
C ASP A 249 16.09 12.28 10.44
N LEU A 250 15.16 13.23 10.59
CA LEU A 250 14.10 13.18 11.60
C LEU A 250 13.24 11.90 11.49
N HIS A 251 12.91 11.46 10.28
CA HIS A 251 12.07 10.28 10.09
C HIS A 251 12.79 9.00 10.50
N VAL A 252 14.11 8.95 10.32
CA VAL A 252 14.96 7.85 10.78
C VAL A 252 15.03 7.83 12.29
N ALA A 253 15.26 8.98 12.93
CA ALA A 253 15.29 9.10 14.38
C ALA A 253 13.95 8.67 15.02
N LEU A 254 12.82 9.13 14.47
CA LEU A 254 11.49 8.75 14.95
C LEU A 254 11.15 7.27 14.69
N LEU A 255 11.62 6.71 13.58
CA LEU A 255 11.50 5.27 13.32
C LEU A 255 12.27 4.46 14.37
N ILE A 256 13.51 4.83 14.68
CA ILE A 256 14.34 4.14 15.68
C ILE A 256 13.72 4.28 17.08
N ASP A 257 13.27 5.48 17.48
CA ASP A 257 12.63 5.70 18.79
C ASP A 257 11.39 4.81 18.99
N ALA A 258 10.51 4.75 17.98
CA ALA A 258 9.35 3.87 18.03
C ALA A 258 9.77 2.39 18.02
N THR A 259 10.70 2.02 17.16
CA THR A 259 11.19 0.64 17.03
C THR A 259 11.74 0.12 18.35
N LYS A 260 12.52 0.93 19.07
CA LYS A 260 13.12 0.56 20.36
C LYS A 260 12.10 0.23 21.44
N LYS A 261 10.89 0.79 21.37
CA LYS A 261 9.81 0.48 22.32
C LYS A 261 9.27 -0.94 22.12
N ARG A 262 9.13 -1.38 20.86
CA ARG A 262 8.64 -2.72 20.52
C ARG A 262 9.74 -3.78 20.41
N PHE A 263 10.95 -3.37 20.02
CA PHE A 263 12.14 -4.21 19.87
C PHE A 263 13.34 -3.54 20.56
N PRO A 264 13.48 -3.66 21.89
CA PRO A 264 14.51 -2.95 22.66
C PRO A 264 15.97 -3.21 22.25
N TRP A 265 16.22 -4.30 21.52
CA TRP A 265 17.53 -4.65 20.97
C TRP A 265 17.88 -3.90 19.67
N ILE A 266 16.91 -3.20 19.06
CA ILE A 266 17.12 -2.37 17.87
C ILE A 266 17.21 -0.89 18.29
N ASP A 267 18.40 -0.35 18.14
CA ASP A 267 18.75 1.04 18.47
C ASP A 267 19.66 1.67 17.39
N GLU A 268 20.10 2.91 17.60
CA GLU A 268 20.98 3.63 16.68
C GLU A 268 22.35 2.98 16.43
N ARG A 269 22.75 2.00 17.26
CA ARG A 269 24.02 1.27 17.14
C ARG A 269 23.84 -0.08 16.43
N THR A 270 22.60 -0.50 16.21
CA THR A 270 22.28 -1.79 15.62
C THR A 270 22.66 -1.81 14.14
N PRO A 271 23.42 -2.81 13.66
CA PRO A 271 23.75 -2.91 12.25
C PRO A 271 22.49 -3.06 11.38
N MET A 272 22.20 -2.04 10.57
CA MET A 272 21.00 -2.01 9.73
C MET A 272 21.24 -1.23 8.43
N THR A 273 20.32 -1.37 7.49
CA THR A 273 20.19 -0.51 6.31
C THR A 273 18.88 0.25 6.39
N ILE A 274 18.90 1.53 6.02
CA ILE A 274 17.68 2.33 5.91
C ILE A 274 17.32 2.47 4.43
N THR A 275 16.09 2.12 4.10
CA THR A 275 15.54 2.28 2.76
C THR A 275 14.51 3.41 2.76
N ARG A 276 14.64 4.32 1.80
CA ARG A 276 13.63 5.32 1.48
C ARG A 276 12.93 4.96 0.18
N GLY A 277 11.61 5.11 0.15
CA GLY A 277 10.79 4.98 -1.04
C GLY A 277 9.81 6.14 -1.19
N ILE A 278 9.25 6.26 -2.39
CA ILE A 278 8.15 7.19 -2.69
C ILE A 278 6.91 6.34 -2.99
N MET A 279 5.80 6.69 -2.35
CA MET A 279 4.51 6.03 -2.48
C MET A 279 3.47 6.99 -3.05
N THR A 280 2.41 6.44 -3.63
CA THR A 280 1.28 7.24 -4.12
C THR A 280 0.14 7.18 -3.11
N PHE A 281 -0.24 8.33 -2.58
CA PHE A 281 -1.38 8.51 -1.69
C PHE A 281 -2.55 9.17 -2.39
N THR A 282 -3.76 8.94 -1.87
CA THR A 282 -5.01 9.59 -2.26
C THR A 282 -5.63 10.25 -1.02
N PRO A 283 -6.57 11.20 -1.19
CA PRO A 283 -7.19 11.91 -0.07
C PRO A 283 -7.87 11.00 0.98
N ASP A 284 -8.39 9.84 0.56
CA ASP A 284 -9.16 8.92 1.41
C ASP A 284 -8.46 7.59 1.72
N GLY A 285 -7.24 7.38 1.20
CA GLY A 285 -6.47 6.16 1.45
C GLY A 285 -6.81 4.98 0.55
N LYS A 286 -7.72 5.15 -0.41
CA LYS A 286 -8.16 4.08 -1.32
C LYS A 286 -7.58 4.30 -2.72
N PRO A 287 -7.25 3.24 -3.47
CA PRO A 287 -6.74 3.40 -4.83
C PRO A 287 -7.79 4.06 -5.75
N LEU A 288 -7.32 4.66 -6.84
CA LEU A 288 -8.13 5.21 -7.94
C LEU A 288 -8.00 4.25 -9.11
N CYS A 289 -9.06 3.46 -9.32
CA CYS A 289 -9.13 2.37 -10.28
C CYS A 289 -10.39 2.51 -11.13
N GLY A 290 -10.26 2.27 -12.44
CA GLY A 290 -11.39 2.19 -13.36
C GLY A 290 -11.35 3.25 -14.46
N LYS A 291 -12.49 3.37 -15.15
CA LYS A 291 -12.64 4.22 -16.32
C LYS A 291 -12.76 5.69 -15.91
N ARG A 292 -12.12 6.56 -16.68
CA ARG A 292 -12.37 7.99 -16.63
C ARG A 292 -13.64 8.33 -17.43
N THR A 293 -14.62 8.96 -16.80
CA THR A 293 -15.98 9.13 -17.37
C THR A 293 -16.08 10.19 -18.48
N ASP A 294 -15.23 11.22 -18.46
CA ASP A 294 -15.18 12.30 -19.45
C ASP A 294 -14.29 11.99 -20.67
N ILE A 295 -13.47 10.92 -20.62
CA ILE A 295 -12.52 10.54 -21.68
C ILE A 295 -12.62 9.05 -21.97
N ASP A 296 -13.17 8.71 -23.14
CA ASP A 296 -13.37 7.31 -23.51
C ASP A 296 -12.05 6.59 -23.79
N GLY A 297 -11.94 5.35 -23.30
CA GLY A 297 -10.73 4.53 -23.39
C GLY A 297 -9.60 4.91 -22.41
N LEU A 298 -9.74 5.95 -21.58
CA LEU A 298 -8.78 6.27 -20.53
C LEU A 298 -9.19 5.62 -19.20
N PHE A 299 -8.24 4.95 -18.56
CA PHE A 299 -8.40 4.30 -17.26
C PHE A 299 -7.27 4.72 -16.32
N HIS A 300 -7.56 4.72 -15.01
CA HIS A 300 -6.54 4.89 -13.97
C HIS A 300 -6.43 3.63 -13.12
N CYS A 301 -5.23 3.38 -12.59
CA CYS A 301 -4.94 2.31 -11.65
C CYS A 301 -3.74 2.73 -10.78
N SER A 302 -3.97 3.63 -9.83
CA SER A 302 -2.91 4.21 -8.98
C SER A 302 -3.41 4.52 -7.56
N GLY A 303 -2.55 5.09 -6.72
CA GLY A 303 -2.98 5.61 -5.41
C GLY A 303 -3.14 4.56 -4.30
N PHE A 304 -2.36 3.48 -4.33
CA PHE A 304 -2.53 2.33 -3.42
C PHE A 304 -2.14 2.57 -1.95
N CYS A 305 -1.65 3.77 -1.59
CA CYS A 305 -1.40 4.17 -0.19
C CYS A 305 -0.56 3.17 0.62
N GLY A 306 0.44 2.53 -0.02
CA GLY A 306 1.31 1.52 0.59
C GLY A 306 0.88 0.05 0.39
N HIS A 307 -0.29 -0.22 -0.18
CA HIS A 307 -0.85 -1.57 -0.34
C HIS A 307 -0.73 -2.16 -1.75
N GLY A 308 0.00 -1.49 -2.65
CA GLY A 308 0.01 -1.85 -4.06
C GLY A 308 0.46 -3.29 -4.33
N ILE A 309 1.42 -3.81 -3.54
CA ILE A 309 1.88 -5.20 -3.70
C ILE A 309 0.75 -6.18 -3.40
N VAL A 310 0.13 -6.07 -2.21
CA VAL A 310 -0.92 -6.99 -1.75
C VAL A 310 -2.23 -6.85 -2.54
N GLN A 311 -2.55 -5.66 -3.04
CA GLN A 311 -3.77 -5.43 -3.82
C GLN A 311 -3.60 -5.74 -5.31
N SER A 312 -2.37 -5.69 -5.85
CA SER A 312 -2.14 -5.85 -7.29
C SER A 312 -2.74 -7.12 -7.92
N PRO A 313 -2.76 -8.30 -7.28
CA PRO A 313 -3.29 -9.51 -7.93
C PRO A 313 -4.78 -9.37 -8.28
N VAL A 314 -5.61 -8.91 -7.35
CA VAL A 314 -7.06 -8.75 -7.60
C VAL A 314 -7.37 -7.48 -8.37
N ILE A 315 -6.64 -6.38 -8.12
CA ILE A 315 -6.85 -5.15 -8.89
C ILE A 315 -6.50 -5.38 -10.37
N GLY A 316 -5.51 -6.22 -10.68
CA GLY A 316 -5.24 -6.65 -12.05
C GLY A 316 -6.44 -7.34 -12.71
N VAL A 317 -7.13 -8.22 -11.98
CA VAL A 317 -8.36 -8.89 -12.44
C VAL A 317 -9.49 -7.87 -12.64
N ILE A 318 -9.76 -7.03 -11.63
CA ILE A 318 -10.78 -5.97 -11.69
C ILE A 318 -10.55 -5.06 -12.91
N MET A 319 -9.32 -4.60 -13.12
CA MET A 319 -9.01 -3.73 -14.25
C MET A 319 -9.16 -4.45 -15.59
N ALA A 320 -8.88 -5.76 -15.66
CA ALA A 320 -9.12 -6.54 -16.87
C ALA A 320 -10.63 -6.64 -17.18
N ASP A 321 -11.45 -6.98 -16.18
CA ASP A 321 -12.91 -7.06 -16.33
C ASP A 321 -13.49 -5.70 -16.78
N LEU A 322 -13.07 -4.61 -16.15
CA LEU A 322 -13.54 -3.26 -16.50
C LEU A 322 -13.15 -2.84 -17.93
N VAL A 323 -11.98 -3.25 -18.41
CA VAL A 323 -11.52 -2.92 -19.76
C VAL A 323 -12.20 -3.80 -20.82
N LEU A 324 -12.39 -5.09 -20.54
CA LEU A 324 -12.93 -6.06 -21.50
C LEU A 324 -14.46 -6.05 -21.52
N ASP A 325 -15.08 -6.06 -20.34
CA ASP A 325 -16.51 -6.32 -20.15
C ASP A 325 -17.26 -5.10 -19.58
N GLY A 326 -16.54 -4.07 -19.16
CA GLY A 326 -17.12 -2.81 -18.65
C GLY A 326 -17.73 -2.90 -17.25
N HIS A 327 -17.63 -4.05 -16.59
CA HIS A 327 -18.10 -4.30 -15.23
C HIS A 327 -17.21 -5.36 -14.56
N THR A 328 -17.35 -5.56 -13.25
CA THR A 328 -16.67 -6.63 -12.50
C THR A 328 -17.61 -7.12 -11.40
N ASP A 329 -17.38 -8.32 -10.88
CA ASP A 329 -18.17 -8.91 -9.78
C ASP A 329 -17.79 -8.35 -8.40
N TYR A 330 -16.69 -7.58 -8.33
CA TYR A 330 -16.28 -6.92 -7.09
C TYR A 330 -17.05 -5.60 -6.87
N ASP A 331 -17.36 -5.31 -5.61
CA ASP A 331 -17.77 -3.96 -5.21
C ASP A 331 -16.57 -3.02 -5.27
N ILE A 332 -16.60 -2.10 -6.23
CA ILE A 332 -15.51 -1.17 -6.54
C ILE A 332 -15.89 0.29 -6.33
N GLU A 333 -17.07 0.60 -5.80
CA GLU A 333 -17.56 1.99 -5.65
C GLU A 333 -16.53 2.86 -4.93
N ALA A 334 -15.98 2.33 -3.84
CA ALA A 334 -15.00 3.01 -3.01
C ALA A 334 -13.63 3.23 -3.68
N ILE A 335 -13.37 2.60 -4.83
CA ILE A 335 -12.10 2.71 -5.56
C ILE A 335 -12.25 3.33 -6.94
N HIS A 336 -13.45 3.74 -7.36
CA HIS A 336 -13.67 4.41 -8.64
C HIS A 336 -12.68 5.56 -8.85
N SER A 337 -12.11 5.64 -10.06
CA SER A 337 -11.09 6.62 -10.41
C SER A 337 -11.59 8.07 -10.47
N ASP A 338 -12.89 8.27 -10.62
CA ASP A 338 -13.54 9.58 -10.74
C ASP A 338 -14.39 9.94 -9.51
N ARG A 339 -14.27 9.20 -8.40
CA ARG A 339 -15.04 9.48 -7.17
C ARG A 339 -14.82 10.88 -6.58
N PHE A 340 -13.76 11.57 -7.00
CA PHE A 340 -13.47 12.95 -6.60
C PHE A 340 -13.84 13.99 -7.68
N PHE A 341 -14.54 13.61 -8.74
CA PHE A 341 -14.83 14.50 -9.86
C PHE A 341 -15.72 15.69 -9.46
N GLU A 342 -16.65 15.47 -8.53
CA GLU A 342 -17.57 16.50 -8.02
C GLU A 342 -17.07 17.20 -6.73
N HIS A 343 -15.78 17.04 -6.39
CA HIS A 343 -15.16 17.61 -5.20
C HIS A 343 -14.32 18.85 -5.55
N PRO A 344 -14.88 20.08 -5.57
CA PRO A 344 -14.16 21.29 -5.98
C PRO A 344 -12.91 21.56 -5.14
N GLU A 345 -12.92 21.16 -3.88
CA GLU A 345 -11.80 21.26 -2.93
C GLU A 345 -10.65 20.28 -3.23
N LEU A 346 -10.81 19.34 -4.16
CA LEU A 346 -9.80 18.35 -4.56
C LEU A 346 -9.44 18.46 -6.05
N GLN A 347 -9.52 19.67 -6.62
CA GLN A 347 -9.18 19.90 -8.04
C GLN A 347 -7.81 20.56 -8.23
N THR A 348 -7.31 21.29 -7.25
CA THR A 348 -6.01 21.96 -7.36
C THR A 348 -4.87 21.10 -6.80
N ARG A 349 -3.67 21.24 -7.38
CA ARG A 349 -2.50 20.48 -6.93
C ARG A 349 -2.19 20.68 -5.44
N PRO A 350 -2.14 21.92 -4.89
CA PRO A 350 -1.88 22.13 -3.47
C PRO A 350 -2.92 21.51 -2.54
N ASP A 351 -4.21 21.57 -2.91
CA ASP A 351 -5.28 21.03 -2.06
C ASP A 351 -5.26 19.50 -2.03
N ILE A 352 -5.05 18.88 -3.20
CA ILE A 352 -4.87 17.42 -3.32
C ILE A 352 -3.68 16.95 -2.48
N GLU A 353 -2.56 17.67 -2.55
CA GLU A 353 -1.35 17.39 -1.81
C GLU A 353 -1.56 17.49 -0.30
N ALA A 354 -2.22 18.56 0.16
CA ALA A 354 -2.57 18.74 1.57
C ALA A 354 -3.46 17.60 2.07
N ALA A 355 -4.51 17.22 1.32
CA ALA A 355 -5.43 16.16 1.69
C ALA A 355 -4.73 14.78 1.74
N CYS A 356 -3.89 14.47 0.73
CA CYS A 356 -3.10 13.24 0.72
C CYS A 356 -2.09 13.19 1.89
N GLY A 357 -1.46 14.33 2.20
CA GLY A 357 -0.56 14.45 3.34
C GLY A 357 -1.27 14.21 4.67
N GLN A 358 -2.43 14.83 4.89
CA GLN A 358 -3.25 14.59 6.07
C GLN A 358 -3.70 13.13 6.19
N MET A 359 -4.02 12.48 5.06
CA MET A 359 -4.33 11.06 5.02
C MET A 359 -3.14 10.23 5.51
N GLN A 360 -1.95 10.41 4.94
CA GLN A 360 -0.75 9.67 5.36
C GLN A 360 -0.43 9.91 6.83
N ALA A 361 -0.48 11.17 7.29
CA ALA A 361 -0.18 11.54 8.67
C ALA A 361 -1.13 10.87 9.68
N ALA A 362 -2.36 10.57 9.26
CA ALA A 362 -3.38 9.93 10.08
C ALA A 362 -3.47 8.40 9.87
N TYR A 363 -2.72 7.81 8.94
CA TYR A 363 -2.88 6.43 8.45
C TYR A 363 -3.00 5.40 9.59
N TYR A 364 -2.04 5.40 10.51
CA TYR A 364 -2.09 4.58 11.73
C TYR A 364 -2.62 5.32 12.96
N GLY A 365 -2.85 6.63 12.87
CA GLY A 365 -3.37 7.45 13.96
C GLY A 365 -4.87 7.26 14.23
N ARG A 366 -5.68 6.99 13.21
CA ARG A 366 -7.13 6.80 13.37
C ARG A 366 -7.45 5.46 14.05
N ILE A 367 -8.50 5.43 14.85
CA ILE A 367 -9.19 4.19 15.25
C ILE A 367 -10.12 3.83 14.08
N GLU A 368 -10.07 2.60 13.59
CA GLU A 368 -11.11 2.11 12.68
C GLU A 368 -12.36 1.81 13.51
N ASP A 369 -13.42 2.60 13.35
CA ASP A 369 -14.72 2.25 13.92
C ASP A 369 -15.27 1.06 13.12
N GLY A 370 -15.47 -0.09 13.77
CA GLY A 370 -16.03 -1.31 13.16
C GLY A 370 -17.50 -1.19 12.73
N GLY A 371 -18.03 0.03 12.63
CA GLY A 371 -19.41 0.34 12.34
C GLY A 371 -19.72 0.29 10.85
N VAL A 372 -20.74 -0.51 10.51
CA VAL A 372 -21.50 -0.37 9.26
C VAL A 372 -22.07 1.06 9.22
N GLY A 373 -21.41 1.95 8.47
CA GLY A 373 -21.90 3.27 8.07
C GLY A 373 -22.01 4.31 9.20
N SER A 374 -21.07 5.24 9.27
CA SER A 374 -21.37 6.60 9.67
C SER A 374 -20.62 7.59 8.79
N THR A 375 -21.38 8.23 7.91
CA THR A 375 -21.05 9.49 7.24
C THR A 375 -20.82 10.61 8.27
N ASP A 376 -20.00 11.56 7.85
CA ASP A 376 -19.82 12.91 8.38
C ASP A 376 -19.12 13.10 9.72
N ASN A 377 -17.96 13.78 9.63
CA ASN A 377 -17.49 14.67 10.68
C ASN A 377 -17.08 16.00 10.04
N THR A 378 -18.07 16.76 9.58
CA THR A 378 -17.93 18.20 9.34
C THR A 378 -17.98 18.91 10.69
N SER A 379 -16.83 19.32 11.19
CA SER A 379 -16.74 20.24 12.33
C SER A 379 -17.05 21.67 11.85
N GLU A 380 -18.33 22.05 11.84
CA GLU A 380 -18.70 23.47 11.85
C GLU A 380 -18.52 24.00 13.27
N GLY A 381 -17.57 24.91 13.46
CA GLY A 381 -17.44 25.70 14.67
C GLY A 381 -18.40 26.87 14.63
N GLU A 382 -19.39 26.88 15.54
CA GLU A 382 -20.17 28.08 15.83
C GLU A 382 -19.32 29.15 16.54
N PRO A 383 -19.45 30.43 16.18
CA PRO A 383 -18.80 31.52 16.89
C PRO A 383 -19.65 31.93 18.10
N THR A 384 -19.06 31.86 19.30
CA THR A 384 -19.65 32.49 20.48
C THR A 384 -19.60 34.01 20.38
N THR A 385 -20.76 34.61 20.64
CA THR A 385 -21.14 36.04 20.73
C THR A 385 -20.19 36.96 21.49
#